data_AF-A0AA49JT00-F1
#
_entry.id   AF-A0AA49JT00-F1
#
_cell.length_a   1.000
_cell.length_b   1.000
_cell.length_c   1.000
_cell.angle_alpha   90.00
_cell.angle_beta   90.00
_cell.angle_gamma   90.00
#
_symmetry.space_group_name_H-M   'P 1'
#
loop_
_entity.id
_entity.type
_entity.pdbx_description
1 polymer ?
#
loop_
_entity_poly.entity_id
_entity_poly.type
_entity_poly.pdbx_seq_one_letter_code
_entity_poly.pdbx_strand_id
1 'polypeptide(L)'
;MKFALVFVLFSGTFGAPPERPPEDPWFGRDKLYHFVGSAVLQGAGHAIGRSAGLDYREAAWTAAGLTLTAGIAKELYDRADGRFFSWRDLTADVAGGGSGAILVRQLDR
;
A
#
# COMPACT_ATOMS: atom_id res chain seq x y z
N MET A 1 4.42 -8.05 21.74
CA MET A 1 4.71 -6.92 20.84
C MET A 1 5.77 -7.36 19.84
N LYS A 2 5.40 -8.09 18.79
CA LYS A 2 6.32 -8.49 17.71
C LYS A 2 5.90 -7.70 16.47
N PHE A 3 6.29 -6.43 16.42
CA PHE A 3 6.27 -5.69 15.17
C PHE A 3 7.43 -6.23 14.35
N ALA A 4 7.19 -7.31 13.62
CA ALA A 4 8.17 -7.83 12.68
C ALA A 4 8.40 -6.75 11.64
N LEU A 5 9.67 -6.32 11.54
CA LEU A 5 10.18 -5.38 10.57
C LEU A 5 9.63 -5.68 9.18
N VAL A 6 8.77 -4.80 8.67
CA VAL A 6 8.53 -4.69 7.23
C VAL A 6 9.47 -3.62 6.71
N PHE A 7 10.74 -3.96 6.60
CA PHE A 7 11.68 -3.20 5.79
C PHE A 7 12.78 -4.14 5.33
N VAL A 8 12.61 -4.73 4.14
CA VAL A 8 13.70 -5.42 3.46
C VAL A 8 14.25 -4.46 2.40
N LEU A 9 15.39 -3.88 2.76
CA LEU A 9 16.47 -3.38 1.88
C LEU A 9 16.05 -2.43 0.74
N PHE A 10 15.97 -1.14 1.04
CA PHE A 10 15.97 -0.08 0.02
C PHE A 10 17.34 0.62 0.01
N SER A 11 18.32 0.03 -0.69
CA SER A 11 19.65 0.61 -0.92
C SER A 11 19.69 1.38 -2.25
N GLY A 12 18.73 2.27 -2.46
CA GLY A 12 18.65 3.14 -3.64
C GLY A 12 19.14 4.54 -3.33
N THR A 13 20.15 5.03 -4.05
CA THR A 13 20.44 6.47 -4.11
C THR A 13 19.21 7.18 -4.70
N PHE A 14 18.60 8.11 -3.96
CA PHE A 14 17.49 8.89 -4.47
C PHE A 14 17.98 9.74 -5.67
N GLY A 15 17.61 9.33 -6.88
CA GLY A 15 17.83 10.13 -8.08
C GLY A 15 17.22 11.53 -7.92
N ALA A 16 17.78 12.52 -8.62
CA ALA A 16 17.15 13.82 -8.69
C ALA A 16 15.74 13.67 -9.28
N PRO A 17 14.69 14.30 -8.69
CA PRO A 17 13.35 14.24 -9.26
C PRO A 17 13.35 14.82 -10.68
N PRO A 18 12.42 14.38 -11.55
CA PRO A 18 12.35 14.86 -12.93
C PRO A 18 12.17 16.38 -12.99
N GLU A 19 12.75 17.04 -14.00
CA GLU A 19 12.69 18.51 -14.19
C GLU A 19 11.26 19.06 -14.22
N ARG A 20 10.28 18.26 -14.66
CA ARG A 20 8.85 18.55 -14.55
C ARG A 20 8.09 17.33 -14.04
N PRO A 21 7.23 17.49 -13.03
CA PRO A 21 6.30 16.44 -12.63
C PRO A 21 5.36 16.10 -13.80
N PRO A 22 5.08 14.81 -14.04
CA PRO A 22 4.06 14.41 -15.02
C PRO A 22 2.67 14.89 -14.59
N GLU A 23 1.72 14.89 -15.52
CA GLU A 23 0.32 15.05 -15.17
C GLU A 23 -0.12 13.93 -14.23
N ASP A 24 -0.58 14.31 -13.03
CA ASP A 24 -0.95 13.38 -11.96
C ASP A 24 -2.41 13.61 -11.54
N PRO A 25 -3.43 13.31 -12.36
CA PRO A 25 -4.81 13.63 -12.04
C PRO A 25 -5.35 12.80 -10.87
N TRP A 26 -6.12 13.43 -9.96
CA TRP A 26 -6.75 12.76 -8.81
C TRP A 26 -7.68 11.61 -9.19
N PHE A 27 -8.31 11.68 -10.38
CA PHE A 27 -9.26 10.69 -10.88
C PHE A 27 -8.75 10.04 -12.17
N GLY A 28 -7.46 9.70 -12.21
CA GLY A 28 -6.84 8.96 -13.30
C GLY A 28 -7.02 7.45 -13.18
N ARG A 29 -6.88 6.74 -14.31
CA ARG A 29 -6.82 5.27 -14.37
C ARG A 29 -5.74 4.69 -13.44
N ASP A 30 -4.63 5.41 -13.33
CA ASP A 30 -3.52 5.07 -12.44
C ASP A 30 -3.94 5.02 -10.96
N LYS A 31 -4.68 6.04 -10.49
CA LYS A 31 -5.23 6.09 -9.12
C LYS A 31 -6.22 4.96 -8.85
N LEU A 32 -6.99 4.55 -9.85
CA LEU A 32 -7.86 3.39 -9.74
C LEU A 32 -7.06 2.09 -9.52
N TYR A 33 -5.90 1.94 -10.16
CA TYR A 33 -5.04 0.79 -9.95
C TYR A 33 -4.41 0.75 -8.57
N HIS A 34 -3.96 1.90 -8.06
CA HIS A 34 -3.53 2.05 -6.68
C HIS A 34 -4.64 1.65 -5.69
N PHE A 35 -5.83 2.20 -5.87
CA PHE A 35 -6.99 1.89 -5.03
C PHE A 35 -7.33 0.40 -5.04
N VAL A 36 -7.52 -0.20 -6.22
CA VAL A 36 -7.93 -1.61 -6.34
C VAL A 36 -6.81 -2.54 -5.87
N GLY A 37 -5.56 -2.27 -6.26
CA GLY A 37 -4.40 -3.05 -5.85
C GLY A 37 -4.24 -3.07 -4.33
N SER A 38 -4.36 -1.91 -3.69
CA SER A 38 -4.27 -1.79 -2.23
C SER A 38 -5.47 -2.43 -1.51
N ALA A 39 -6.68 -2.36 -2.06
CA ALA A 39 -7.84 -3.07 -1.51
C ALA A 39 -7.64 -4.60 -1.56
N VAL A 40 -7.13 -5.12 -2.69
CA VAL A 40 -6.83 -6.55 -2.86
C VAL A 40 -5.70 -6.97 -1.92
N LEU A 41 -4.62 -6.20 -1.83
CA LEU A 41 -3.48 -6.49 -0.96
C LEU A 41 -3.90 -6.53 0.52
N GLN A 42 -4.70 -5.56 0.96
CA GLN A 42 -5.29 -5.55 2.29
C GLN A 42 -6.14 -6.79 2.54
N GLY A 43 -7.05 -7.11 1.61
CA GLY A 43 -7.97 -8.24 1.76
C GLY A 43 -7.24 -9.58 1.81
N ALA A 44 -6.31 -9.79 0.88
CA ALA A 44 -5.48 -10.99 0.81
C ALA A 44 -4.57 -11.12 2.04
N GLY A 45 -3.89 -10.04 2.46
CA GLY A 45 -3.06 -10.03 3.65
C GLY A 45 -3.85 -10.38 4.91
N HIS A 46 -5.08 -9.87 5.03
CA HIS A 46 -5.97 -10.22 6.13
C HIS A 46 -6.33 -11.71 6.09
N ALA A 47 -6.83 -12.20 4.96
CA ALA A 47 -7.23 -13.61 4.81
C ALA A 47 -6.06 -14.58 5.09
N ILE A 48 -4.86 -14.27 4.61
CA ILE A 48 -3.65 -15.04 4.91
C ILE A 48 -3.36 -15.02 6.41
N GLY A 49 -3.40 -13.84 7.05
CA GLY A 49 -3.21 -13.72 8.50
C GLY A 49 -4.19 -14.56 9.30
N ARG A 50 -5.48 -14.56 8.91
CA ARG A 50 -6.52 -15.40 9.53
C ARG A 50 -6.23 -16.89 9.35
N SER A 51 -5.85 -17.31 8.13
CA SER A 51 -5.46 -18.70 7.86
C SER A 51 -4.22 -19.15 8.64
N ALA A 52 -3.34 -18.22 9.00
CA ALA A 52 -2.16 -18.45 9.83
C ALA A 52 -2.47 -18.43 11.35
N GLY A 53 -3.73 -18.29 11.75
CA GLY A 53 -4.17 -18.33 13.15
C GLY A 53 -4.11 -16.99 13.89
N LEU A 54 -3.83 -15.87 13.20
CA LEU A 54 -3.93 -14.54 13.81
C LEU A 54 -5.38 -14.22 14.15
N ASP A 55 -5.60 -13.52 15.26
CA ASP A 55 -6.92 -12.97 15.54
C ASP A 55 -7.31 -11.90 14.50
N TYR A 56 -8.60 -11.52 14.46
CA TYR A 56 -9.09 -10.55 13.47
C TYR A 56 -8.31 -9.23 13.52
N ARG A 57 -8.02 -8.73 14.72
CA ARG A 57 -7.38 -7.43 14.93
C ARG A 57 -5.91 -7.51 14.49
N GLU A 58 -5.21 -8.57 14.86
CA GLU A 58 -3.83 -8.84 14.46
C GLU A 58 -3.71 -8.97 12.94
N ALA A 59 -4.59 -9.76 12.30
CA ALA A 59 -4.61 -9.90 10.85
C ALA A 59 -4.92 -8.58 10.14
N ALA A 60 -5.88 -7.80 10.64
CA ALA A 60 -6.26 -6.51 10.05
C ALA A 60 -5.13 -5.48 10.12
N TRP A 61 -4.47 -5.33 11.28
CA TRP A 61 -3.34 -4.40 11.42
C TRP A 61 -2.11 -4.85 10.67
N THR A 62 -1.85 -6.16 10.62
CA THR A 62 -0.74 -6.72 9.82
C THR A 62 -0.94 -6.41 8.34
N ALA A 63 -2.14 -6.68 7.81
CA ALA A 63 -2.48 -6.38 6.42
C ALA A 63 -2.44 -4.87 6.10
N ALA A 64 -2.87 -4.02 7.04
CA ALA A 64 -2.78 -2.57 6.90
C ALA A 64 -1.33 -2.08 6.84
N GLY A 65 -0.47 -2.59 7.74
CA GLY A 65 0.95 -2.28 7.72
C GLY A 65 1.62 -2.73 6.41
N LEU A 66 1.31 -3.93 5.93
CA LEU A 66 1.82 -4.45 4.65
C LEU A 66 1.37 -3.58 3.46
N THR A 67 0.09 -3.21 3.42
CA THR A 67 -0.48 -2.40 2.33
C THR A 67 0.15 -1.01 2.28
N LEU A 68 0.23 -0.31 3.42
CA LEU A 68 0.87 1.00 3.50
C LEU A 68 2.35 0.95 3.15
N THR A 69 3.06 -0.07 3.64
CA THR A 69 4.48 -0.21 3.35
C THR A 69 4.71 -0.47 1.86
N ALA A 70 3.87 -1.26 1.20
CA ALA A 70 3.93 -1.49 -0.23
C ALA A 70 3.72 -0.21 -1.05
N GLY A 71 2.71 0.61 -0.70
CA GLY A 71 2.47 1.90 -1.36
C GLY A 71 3.66 2.87 -1.19
N ILE A 72 4.16 3.04 0.03
CA ILE A 72 5.34 3.88 0.30
C ILE A 72 6.57 3.36 -0.46
N ALA A 73 6.82 2.05 -0.42
CA ALA A 73 7.96 1.45 -1.11
C ALA A 73 7.89 1.64 -2.62
N LYS A 74 6.70 1.54 -3.22
CA LYS A 74 6.49 1.82 -4.64
C LYS A 74 6.82 3.27 -4.98
N GLU A 75 6.33 4.24 -4.21
CA GLU A 75 6.59 5.66 -4.49
C GLU A 75 8.07 6.05 -4.29
N LEU A 76 8.74 5.43 -3.31
CA LEU A 76 10.19 5.55 -3.14
C LEU A 76 10.96 4.90 -4.31
N TYR A 77 10.48 3.76 -4.81
CA TYR A 77 11.02 3.10 -6.00
C TYR A 77 10.87 3.98 -7.24
N ASP A 78 9.68 4.53 -7.47
CA ASP A 78 9.40 5.46 -8.55
C ASP A 78 10.39 6.64 -8.51
N ARG A 79 10.61 7.23 -7.33
CA ARG A 79 11.60 8.29 -7.15
C ARG A 79 13.05 7.84 -7.43
N ALA A 80 13.44 6.64 -6.99
CA ALA A 80 14.77 6.11 -7.24
C ALA A 80 15.02 5.82 -8.73
N ASP A 81 13.96 5.45 -9.46
CA ASP A 81 13.93 5.18 -10.90
C ASP A 81 13.78 6.46 -11.76
N GLY A 82 13.85 7.65 -11.14
CA GLY A 82 13.74 8.95 -11.83
C GLY A 82 12.31 9.38 -12.16
N ARG A 83 11.29 8.64 -11.70
CA ARG A 83 9.87 9.03 -11.74
C ARG A 83 9.52 9.92 -10.54
N PHE A 84 8.32 10.50 -10.54
CA PHE A 84 7.87 11.42 -9.48
C PHE A 84 7.23 10.65 -8.31
N PHE A 85 7.51 11.08 -7.07
CA PHE A 85 6.81 10.58 -5.87
C PHE A 85 5.42 11.22 -5.79
N SER A 86 4.39 10.42 -5.95
CA SER A 86 2.99 10.83 -6.02
C SER A 86 2.27 10.64 -4.68
N TRP A 87 2.00 11.76 -4.02
CA TRP A 87 1.12 11.78 -2.83
C TRP A 87 -0.32 11.36 -3.15
N ARG A 88 -0.73 11.50 -4.41
CA ARG A 88 -2.07 11.14 -4.87
C ARG A 88 -2.19 9.62 -4.99
N ASP A 89 -1.13 8.93 -5.43
CA ASP A 89 -1.06 7.46 -5.41
C ASP A 89 -1.07 6.92 -4.00
N LEU A 90 -0.26 7.51 -3.10
CA LEU A 90 -0.28 7.11 -1.69
C LEU A 90 -1.67 7.33 -1.04
N THR A 91 -2.38 8.38 -1.43
CA THR A 91 -3.76 8.62 -0.97
C THR A 91 -4.72 7.56 -1.52
N ALA A 92 -4.59 7.19 -2.80
CA ALA A 92 -5.37 6.12 -3.40
C ALA A 92 -5.08 4.76 -2.73
N ASP A 93 -3.83 4.50 -2.35
CA ASP A 93 -3.44 3.29 -1.61
C ASP A 93 -4.08 3.24 -0.23
N VAL A 94 -4.07 4.34 0.52
CA VAL A 94 -4.75 4.45 1.82
C VAL A 94 -6.26 4.22 1.68
N ALA A 95 -6.90 4.84 0.69
CA ALA A 95 -8.33 4.69 0.44
C ALA A 95 -8.70 3.26 0.02
N GLY A 96 -7.86 2.65 -0.83
CA GLY A 96 -7.99 1.26 -1.26
C GLY A 96 -7.85 0.29 -0.11
N GLY A 97 -6.75 0.39 0.65
CA GLY A 97 -6.51 -0.42 1.84
C GLY A 97 -7.61 -0.26 2.88
N GLY A 98 -8.08 0.96 3.13
CA GLY A 98 -9.24 1.21 4.02
C GLY A 98 -10.51 0.51 3.52
N SER A 99 -10.78 0.55 2.22
CA SER A 99 -11.94 -0.12 1.61
C SER A 99 -11.84 -1.64 1.71
N GLY A 100 -10.65 -2.21 1.45
CA GLY A 100 -10.37 -3.63 1.64
C GLY A 100 -10.56 -4.06 3.10
N ALA A 101 -10.14 -3.23 4.06
CA ALA A 101 -10.31 -3.51 5.49
C ALA A 101 -11.78 -3.50 5.91
N ILE A 102 -12.58 -2.58 5.38
CA ILE A 102 -14.03 -2.55 5.58
C ILE A 102 -14.67 -3.82 4.99
N LEU A 103 -14.28 -4.21 3.79
CA LEU A 103 -14.84 -5.38 3.10
C LEU A 103 -14.57 -6.66 3.90
N VAL A 104 -13.32 -6.92 4.30
CA VAL A 104 -13.02 -8.12 5.09
C VAL A 104 -13.71 -8.12 6.45
N ARG A 105 -13.91 -6.94 7.06
CA ARG A 105 -14.69 -6.84 8.31
C ARG A 105 -16.14 -7.31 8.15
N GLN A 106 -16.73 -7.16 6.96
CA GLN A 106 -18.08 -7.62 6.69
C GLN A 106 -18.13 -9.14 6.48
N LEU A 107 -17.04 -9.72 5.94
CA LEU A 107 -16.91 -11.15 5.68
C LEU A 107 -16.55 -11.95 6.94
N ASP A 108 -15.82 -11.35 7.88
CA ASP A 108 -15.34 -11.99 9.12
C ASP A 108 -16.33 -11.86 10.30
N ARG A 109 -17.60 -11.55 10.04
CA ARG A 109 -18.69 -11.53 11.03
C ARG A 109 -19.21 -12.93 11.32
#